data_AF-A0A9X0UTR8-F1
#
_entry.id   AF-A0A9X0UTR8-F1
#
_cell.length_a   1.000
_cell.length_b   1.000
_cell.length_c   1.000
_cell.angle_alpha   90.00
_cell.angle_beta   90.00
_cell.angle_gamma   90.00
#
_symmetry.space_group_name_H-M   'P 1'
#
loop_
_entity.id
_entity.type
_entity.pdbx_description
1 polymer ?
#
loop_
_entity_poly.entity_id
_entity_poly.type
_entity_poly.pdbx_seq_one_letter_code
_entity_poly.pdbx_strand_id
1 'polypeptide(L)'
;MQQNTIESDLQSYLHSTGDQYAEEKEVIGIIVKSLIAERGRVTNKAIIMSLIAELESATDIEQLDVLRNCLEIVVGRTPNDED
;
A
#
# COMPACT_ATOMS: atom_id res chain seq x y z
N MET A 1 -5.63 17.16 17.42
CA MET A 1 -6.12 16.62 16.13
C MET A 1 -4.91 16.10 15.38
N GLN A 2 -4.55 14.81 15.55
CA GLN A 2 -3.53 14.16 14.73
C GLN A 2 -4.25 13.30 13.70
N GLN A 3 -4.68 13.94 12.61
CA GLN A 3 -5.13 13.22 11.43
C GLN A 3 -3.89 12.92 10.57
N ASN A 4 -3.45 11.67 10.63
CA ASN A 4 -3.09 10.89 9.45
C ASN A 4 -1.97 11.41 8.51
N THR A 5 -0.82 11.82 9.05
CA THR A 5 0.33 12.28 8.25
C THR A 5 0.91 11.18 7.34
N ILE A 6 0.82 9.92 7.75
CA ILE A 6 1.45 8.77 7.07
C ILE A 6 0.74 8.44 5.74
N GLU A 7 -0.59 8.55 5.67
CA GLU A 7 -1.36 8.34 4.43
C GLU A 7 -1.05 9.43 3.39
N SER A 8 -0.84 10.65 3.85
CA SER A 8 -0.58 11.82 2.99
C SER A 8 0.71 11.66 2.18
N ASP A 9 1.76 11.08 2.78
CA ASP A 9 3.06 10.93 2.12
C ASP A 9 3.05 9.85 1.04
N LEU A 10 2.42 8.71 1.32
CA LEU A 10 2.24 7.64 0.33
C LEU A 10 1.37 8.11 -0.84
N GLN A 11 0.24 8.79 -0.56
CA GLN A 11 -0.62 9.33 -1.61
C GLN A 11 0.08 10.40 -2.45
N SER A 12 0.85 11.29 -1.82
CA SER A 12 1.59 12.33 -2.53
C SER A 12 2.67 11.74 -3.44
N TYR A 13 3.37 10.70 -3.00
CA TYR A 13 4.35 9.97 -3.80
C TYR A 13 3.70 9.23 -4.97
N LEU A 14 2.60 8.52 -4.72
CA LEU A 14 1.85 7.87 -5.79
C LEU A 14 1.28 8.91 -6.76
N HIS A 15 0.91 10.11 -6.34
CA HIS A 15 0.49 11.15 -7.28
C HIS A 15 1.66 11.68 -8.14
N SER A 16 2.84 11.88 -7.55
CA SER A 16 4.00 12.47 -8.25
C SER A 16 4.63 11.55 -9.29
N THR A 17 4.38 10.24 -9.22
CA THR A 17 4.95 9.22 -10.12
C THR A 17 4.18 9.06 -11.44
N GLY A 18 3.08 9.81 -11.68
CA GLY A 18 2.36 9.79 -12.95
C GLY A 18 1.84 8.39 -13.32
N ASP A 19 2.19 7.86 -14.49
CA ASP A 19 1.75 6.53 -14.92
C ASP A 19 2.75 5.40 -14.59
N GLN A 20 3.89 5.72 -13.97
CA GLN A 20 4.99 4.77 -13.73
C GLN A 20 4.60 3.57 -12.86
N TYR A 21 3.56 3.70 -12.03
CA TYR A 21 3.07 2.66 -11.11
C TYR A 21 1.55 2.49 -11.22
N ALA A 22 1.01 2.49 -12.45
CA ALA A 22 -0.44 2.47 -12.67
C ALA A 22 -1.09 1.22 -12.06
N GLU A 23 -0.49 0.05 -12.24
CA GLU A 23 -0.98 -1.23 -11.72
C GLU A 23 -0.88 -1.28 -10.19
N GLU A 24 0.25 -0.86 -9.62
CA GLU A 24 0.42 -0.84 -8.16
C GLU A 24 -0.53 0.17 -7.49
N LYS A 25 -0.81 1.30 -8.14
CA LYS A 25 -1.79 2.28 -7.65
C LYS A 25 -3.19 1.70 -7.61
N GLU A 26 -3.56 0.90 -8.61
CA GLU A 26 -4.86 0.24 -8.62
C GLU A 26 -4.96 -0.75 -7.47
N VAL A 27 -3.97 -1.62 -7.30
CA VAL A 27 -3.91 -2.63 -6.23
C VAL A 27 -3.93 -1.98 -4.85
N ILE A 28 -3.07 -0.98 -4.60
CA ILE A 28 -3.04 -0.23 -3.33
C ILE A 28 -4.39 0.46 -3.11
N GLY A 29 -4.98 1.05 -4.16
CA GLY A 29 -6.28 1.69 -4.09
C GLY A 29 -7.42 0.73 -3.70
N ILE A 30 -7.39 -0.50 -4.20
CA ILE A 30 -8.35 -1.56 -3.83
C ILE A 30 -8.19 -1.93 -2.36
N ILE A 31 -6.95 -2.16 -1.90
CA ILE A 31 -6.65 -2.53 -0.50
C ILE A 31 -7.08 -1.41 0.45
N VAL A 32 -6.75 -0.15 0.12
CA VAL A 32 -7.16 1.03 0.91
C VAL A 32 -8.68 1.08 1.03
N LYS A 33 -9.42 0.92 -0.06
CA LYS A 33 -10.89 0.89 -0.04
C LYS A 33 -11.43 -0.24 0.84
N SER A 34 -10.86 -1.45 0.76
CA SER A 34 -11.26 -2.58 1.61
C SER A 34 -11.03 -2.27 3.09
N LEU A 35 -9.85 -1.74 3.44
CA LEU A 35 -9.51 -1.40 4.81
C LEU A 35 -10.40 -0.29 5.39
N ILE A 36 -10.78 0.71 4.57
CA ILE A 36 -11.78 1.72 4.97
C ILE A 36 -13.11 1.06 5.25
N ALA A 37 -13.59 0.18 4.36
CA ALA A 37 -14.87 -0.50 4.50
C ALA A 37 -14.92 -1.41 5.73
N GLU A 38 -13.83 -2.10 6.05
CA GLU A 38 -13.75 -3.04 7.17
C GLU A 38 -13.49 -2.36 8.52
N ARG A 39 -12.62 -1.34 8.56
CA ARG A 39 -12.04 -0.82 9.81
C ARG A 39 -12.27 0.67 10.03
N GLY A 40 -12.81 1.39 9.05
CA GLY A 40 -13.05 2.83 9.09
C GLY A 40 -11.79 3.69 9.12
N ARG A 41 -10.60 3.09 9.05
CA ARG A 41 -9.31 3.77 9.02
C ARG A 41 -8.27 2.92 8.30
N VAL A 42 -7.27 3.59 7.74
CA VAL A 42 -6.15 2.98 7.04
C VAL A 42 -4.85 3.38 7.70
N THR A 43 -3.91 2.44 7.80
CA THR A 43 -2.54 2.69 8.25
C THR A 43 -1.58 1.93 7.34
N ASN A 44 -0.33 2.39 7.20
CA ASN A 44 0.68 1.67 6.43
C ASN A 44 0.85 0.23 6.91
N LYS A 45 0.83 0.01 8.23
CA LYS A 45 0.85 -1.34 8.81
C LYS A 45 -0.31 -2.20 8.30
N ALA A 46 -1.52 -1.67 8.22
CA ALA A 46 -2.66 -2.42 7.71
C ALA A 46 -2.51 -2.73 6.21
N ILE A 47 -2.03 -1.77 5.40
CA ILE A 47 -1.77 -1.98 3.97
C ILE A 47 -0.68 -3.06 3.77
N ILE A 48 0.44 -2.96 4.50
CA ILE A 48 1.54 -3.94 4.46
C ILE A 48 1.04 -5.34 4.81
N MET A 49 0.26 -5.48 5.89
CA MET A 49 -0.28 -6.78 6.29
C MET A 49 -1.24 -7.36 5.24
N SER A 50 -2.08 -6.52 4.62
CA SER A 50 -2.95 -6.96 3.51
C SER A 50 -2.14 -7.40 2.29
N LEU A 51 -1.12 -6.65 1.89
CA LEU A 51 -0.24 -7.00 0.77
C LEU A 51 0.50 -8.34 1.01
N ILE A 52 0.98 -8.58 2.23
CA ILE A 52 1.60 -9.86 2.59
C ILE A 52 0.60 -11.00 2.49
N ALA A 53 -0.62 -10.83 3.00
CA ALA A 53 -1.66 -11.86 2.92
C ALA A 53 -2.03 -12.19 1.46
N GLU A 54 -2.15 -11.18 0.60
CA GLU A 54 -2.38 -11.35 -0.84
C GLU A 54 -1.21 -12.10 -1.49
N LEU A 55 0.05 -11.72 -1.20
CA LEU A 55 1.26 -12.40 -1.69
C LEU A 55 1.32 -13.88 -1.31
N GLU A 56 0.90 -14.23 -0.08
CA GLU A 56 0.87 -15.62 0.40
C GLU A 56 -0.20 -16.47 -0.31
N SER A 57 -1.22 -15.83 -0.88
CA SER A 57 -2.35 -16.49 -1.54
C SER A 57 -2.25 -16.51 -3.07
N ALA A 58 -1.50 -15.58 -3.66
CA ALA A 58 -1.35 -15.45 -5.10
C ALA A 58 -0.45 -16.56 -5.66
N THR A 59 -0.85 -17.13 -6.80
CA THR A 59 -0.06 -18.15 -7.52
C THR A 59 0.39 -17.69 -8.90
N ASP A 60 -0.19 -16.61 -9.40
CA ASP A 60 0.15 -16.00 -10.67
C ASP A 60 1.43 -15.14 -10.53
N ILE A 61 2.39 -15.36 -11.44
CA ILE A 61 3.72 -14.74 -11.34
C ILE A 61 3.65 -13.24 -11.63
N GLU A 62 2.78 -12.80 -12.55
CA GLU A 62 2.61 -11.39 -12.89
C GLU A 62 1.97 -10.65 -11.71
N GLN A 63 0.91 -11.23 -11.12
CA GLN A 63 0.27 -10.69 -9.92
C GLN A 63 1.24 -10.62 -8.73
N LEU A 64 2.06 -11.66 -8.54
CA LEU A 64 3.08 -11.67 -7.48
C LEU A 64 4.11 -10.56 -7.67
N ASP A 65 4.49 -10.22 -8.91
CA ASP A 65 5.43 -9.13 -9.18
C ASP A 65 4.83 -7.78 -8.80
N VAL A 66 3.60 -7.50 -9.24
CA VAL A 66 2.88 -6.26 -8.90
C VAL A 66 2.70 -6.13 -7.39
N LEU A 67 2.32 -7.22 -6.70
CA LEU A 67 2.16 -7.21 -5.24
C LEU A 67 3.49 -6.97 -4.50
N ARG A 68 4.61 -7.49 -5.00
CA ARG A 68 5.95 -7.20 -4.44
C ARG A 68 6.32 -5.73 -4.64
N ASN A 69 6.08 -5.17 -5.81
CA ASN A 69 6.33 -3.75 -6.09
C ASN A 69 5.47 -2.86 -5.20
N CYS A 70 4.18 -3.21 -5.01
CA CYS A 70 3.29 -2.52 -4.07
C CYS A 70 3.89 -2.52 -2.65
N LEU A 71 4.35 -3.69 -2.20
CA LEU A 71 4.92 -3.83 -0.86
C LEU A 71 6.19 -3.00 -0.71
N GLU A 72 7.08 -3.01 -1.70
CA GLU A 72 8.30 -2.20 -1.72
C GLU A 72 7.98 -0.70 -1.64
N ILE A 73 7.01 -0.21 -2.42
CA ILE A 73 6.59 1.20 -2.40
C ILE A 73 6.08 1.60 -1.01
N VAL A 74 5.21 0.78 -0.41
CA VAL A 74 4.59 1.11 0.88
C VAL A 74 5.62 1.01 2.02
N VAL A 75 6.48 -0.01 2.02
CA VAL A 75 7.55 -0.17 3.01
C VAL A 75 8.58 0.95 2.88
N GLY A 76 9.04 1.27 1.67
CA GLY A 76 10.02 2.34 1.44
C GLY A 76 9.53 3.75 1.80
N ARG A 77 8.23 3.90 2.06
CA ARG A 77 7.60 5.15 2.54
C ARG A 77 7.10 5.06 3.97
N THR A 78 7.20 3.89 4.60
CA THR A 78 6.92 3.75 6.02
C THR A 78 8.21 4.07 6.75
N PRO A 79 8.23 5.08 7.64
CA PRO A 79 9.41 5.32 8.46
C PRO A 79 9.74 4.02 9.20
N ASN A 80 11.01 3.62 9.19
CA ASN A 80 11.44 2.54 10.07
C ASN A 80 11.08 2.97 11.49
N ASP A 81 10.45 2.07 12.25
CA ASP A 81 10.39 2.16 13.70
C ASP A 81 11.83 1.93 14.24
N GLU A 82 12.78 2.81 13.91
CA GLU A 82 14.05 2.94 14.61
C GLU A 82 13.87 4.01 15.69
N ASP A 83 13.26 3.59 16.80
CA ASP A 83 13.39 4.18 18.15
C ASP A 83 13.11 3.10 19.22
#